data_AF-A0AAP0RVD3-F1
#
_entry.id   AF-A0AAP0RVD3-F1
#
_cell.length_a   1.000
_cell.length_b   1.000
_cell.length_c   1.000
_cell.angle_alpha   90.00
_cell.angle_beta   90.00
_cell.angle_gamma   90.00
#
_symmetry.space_group_name_H-M   'P 1'
#
loop_
_entity.id
_entity.type
_entity.pdbx_description
1 polymer ?
#
loop_
_entity_poly.entity_id
_entity_poly.type
_entity_poly.pdbx_seq_one_letter_code
_entity_poly.pdbx_strand_id
1 'polypeptide(L)'
;MLKHSSTSKMASYLQRMPTQTRILRTTFLPLSRPFSADALVELNPGEIGIVSGIPEEHLRRRVVIYSPARTATQQGSGKVGRWKINFMSTHKWENPLMGWTSTGDPYANVGDAGMGFDSEETAKSFAERHGWEYVVKKRHAPLLKVKAYADNFKWKGIPKTQED
;
A
#
# COMPACT_ATOMS: atom_id res chain seq x y z
N MET A 1 5.49 23.95 65.51
CA MET A 1 6.09 22.84 66.29
C MET A 1 6.58 21.79 65.31
N LEU A 2 7.85 21.39 65.45
CA LEU A 2 8.49 20.17 64.94
C LEU A 2 8.76 20.03 63.42
N LYS A 3 10.01 20.40 63.11
CA LYS A 3 10.82 20.03 61.95
C LYS A 3 11.06 18.52 61.94
N HIS A 4 11.09 17.92 60.75
CA HIS A 4 11.76 16.64 60.53
C HIS A 4 12.59 16.76 59.25
N SER A 5 13.85 17.16 59.45
CA SER A 5 14.95 16.92 58.54
C SER A 5 15.44 15.49 58.71
N SER A 6 15.72 14.78 57.60
CA SER A 6 16.50 13.53 57.61
C SER A 6 17.07 13.34 56.19
N THR A 7 18.25 13.92 55.92
CA THR A 7 19.58 13.27 55.86
C THR A 7 19.80 12.31 54.69
N SER A 8 20.59 12.80 53.73
CA SER A 8 21.82 12.19 53.17
C SER A 8 21.88 10.68 52.99
N LYS A 9 22.13 10.26 51.75
CA LYS A 9 23.31 9.45 51.38
C LYS A 9 23.54 9.47 49.87
N MET A 10 24.60 10.16 49.47
CA MET A 10 25.30 9.93 48.20
C MET A 10 26.06 8.60 48.32
N ALA A 11 25.91 7.70 47.35
CA ALA A 11 26.67 6.46 47.29
C ALA A 11 27.34 6.30 45.92
N SER A 12 28.64 6.64 45.92
CA SER A 12 29.76 5.96 45.28
C SER A 12 29.63 5.49 43.82
N TYR A 13 30.38 6.22 42.98
CA TYR A 13 30.93 5.80 41.70
C TYR A 13 31.57 4.41 41.77
N LEU A 14 31.18 3.53 40.84
CA LEU A 14 32.03 2.44 40.37
C LEU A 14 32.26 2.64 38.87
N GLN A 15 33.39 3.30 38.56
CA GLN A 15 33.95 3.36 37.23
C GLN A 15 34.41 1.95 36.84
N ARG A 16 33.72 1.34 35.88
CA ARG A 16 34.16 0.10 35.24
C ARG A 16 35.05 0.48 34.06
N MET A 17 36.37 0.34 34.25
CA MET A 17 37.35 0.56 33.19
C MET A 17 37.24 -0.51 32.08
N PRO A 18 37.39 -0.14 30.79
CA PRO A 18 37.32 -1.06 29.67
C PRO A 18 38.63 -1.85 29.51
N THR A 19 38.52 -3.17 29.30
CA THR A 19 39.65 -4.00 28.87
C THR A 19 39.80 -3.90 27.36
N GLN A 20 40.90 -3.27 26.93
CA GLN A 20 41.23 -3.03 25.53
C GLN A 20 41.97 -4.25 24.97
N THR A 21 41.24 -5.21 24.38
CA THR A 21 41.86 -6.28 23.56
C THR A 21 42.13 -5.75 22.15
N ARG A 22 43.41 -5.61 21.83
CA ARG A 22 43.94 -5.17 20.54
C ARG A 22 43.80 -6.31 19.51
N ILE A 23 42.76 -6.27 18.68
CA ILE A 23 42.60 -7.17 17.53
C ILE A 23 43.41 -6.60 16.36
N LEU A 24 44.30 -7.41 15.80
CA LEU A 24 45.07 -7.08 14.60
C LEU A 24 44.11 -6.93 13.41
N ARG A 25 43.98 -5.70 12.89
CA ARG A 25 43.26 -5.41 11.64
C ARG A 25 44.07 -5.95 10.46
N THR A 26 43.66 -7.09 9.91
CA THR A 26 44.06 -7.52 8.57
C THR A 26 43.23 -6.74 7.55
N THR A 27 43.84 -5.89 6.74
CA THR A 27 43.16 -5.23 5.62
C THR A 27 42.93 -6.24 4.50
N PHE A 28 41.86 -7.01 4.59
CA PHE A 28 41.29 -7.64 3.39
C PHE A 28 40.51 -6.54 2.67
N LEU A 29 41.06 -6.04 1.56
CA LEU A 29 40.29 -5.27 0.59
C LEU A 29 39.24 -6.23 0.03
N PRO A 30 37.93 -6.03 0.27
CA PRO A 30 36.94 -6.76 -0.48
C PRO A 30 37.04 -6.26 -1.91
N LEU A 31 37.56 -7.09 -2.82
CA LEU A 31 37.35 -6.92 -4.25
C LEU A 31 35.88 -7.25 -4.57
N SER A 32 34.94 -6.54 -3.94
CA SER A 32 33.56 -6.56 -4.37
C SER A 32 33.52 -5.73 -5.65
N ARG A 33 33.53 -6.42 -6.79
CA ARG A 33 33.01 -5.85 -8.03
C ARG A 33 31.66 -5.22 -7.67
N PRO A 34 31.42 -3.92 -7.92
CA PRO A 34 30.04 -3.47 -7.95
C PRO A 34 29.38 -4.32 -9.04
N PHE A 35 28.46 -5.20 -8.64
CA PHE A 35 27.49 -5.74 -9.59
C PHE A 35 26.80 -4.51 -10.17
N SER A 36 27.18 -4.17 -11.40
CA SER A 36 26.67 -3.01 -12.12
C SER A 36 25.18 -3.24 -12.36
N ALA A 37 24.36 -2.79 -11.40
CA ALA A 37 22.90 -2.85 -11.46
C ALA A 37 22.32 -1.86 -12.48
N ASP A 38 23.15 -1.00 -13.06
CA ASP A 38 22.74 0.04 -14.00
C ASP A 38 22.97 -0.37 -15.46
N ALA A 39 22.85 -1.66 -15.78
CA ALA A 39 22.53 -2.03 -17.15
C ALA A 39 21.11 -1.52 -17.41
N LEU A 40 21.02 -0.33 -18.01
CA LEU A 40 19.79 0.23 -18.55
C LEU A 40 19.27 -0.73 -19.62
N VAL A 41 18.53 -1.75 -19.20
CA VAL A 41 17.76 -2.59 -20.09
C VAL A 41 16.66 -1.67 -20.60
N GLU A 42 16.74 -1.30 -21.87
CA GLU A 42 15.63 -0.71 -22.60
C GLU A 42 14.50 -1.75 -22.57
N LEU A 43 13.59 -1.61 -21.61
CA LEU A 43 12.45 -2.50 -21.45
C LEU A 43 11.49 -2.21 -22.60
N ASN A 44 11.54 -3.00 -23.67
CA ASN A 44 10.49 -2.90 -24.67
C ASN A 44 9.16 -3.34 -24.01
N PRO A 45 8.10 -2.52 -24.14
CA PRO A 45 6.81 -2.85 -23.54
C PRO A 45 6.31 -4.18 -24.09
N GLY A 46 5.95 -5.12 -23.20
CA GLY A 46 5.40 -6.43 -23.55
C GLY A 46 6.40 -7.59 -23.66
N GLU A 47 7.71 -7.36 -23.63
CA GLU A 47 8.71 -8.47 -23.67
C GLU A 47 8.55 -9.43 -22.49
N ILE A 48 8.36 -8.89 -21.29
CA ILE A 48 8.21 -9.69 -20.08
C ILE A 48 6.90 -10.48 -20.12
N GLY A 49 5.86 -9.94 -20.77
CA GLY A 49 4.61 -10.65 -21.03
C GLY A 49 4.85 -11.94 -21.83
N ILE A 50 5.63 -11.87 -22.90
CA ILE A 50 5.94 -13.02 -23.77
C ILE A 50 6.76 -14.09 -23.03
N VAL A 51 7.73 -13.66 -22.22
CA VAL A 51 8.62 -14.58 -21.47
C VAL A 51 7.90 -15.25 -20.29
N SER A 52 6.85 -14.63 -19.76
CA SER A 52 6.16 -15.09 -18.54
C SER A 52 5.29 -16.35 -18.69
N GLY A 53 5.15 -16.89 -19.91
CA GLY A 53 4.33 -18.08 -20.17
C GLY A 53 2.82 -17.84 -20.06
N ILE A 54 2.39 -16.58 -20.02
CA ILE A 54 0.98 -16.19 -20.07
C ILE A 54 0.48 -16.40 -21.51
N PRO A 55 -0.65 -17.10 -21.72
CA PRO A 55 -1.19 -17.27 -23.07
C PRO A 55 -1.59 -15.92 -23.67
N GLU A 56 -1.42 -15.79 -24.99
CA GLU A 56 -1.59 -14.51 -25.69
C GLU A 56 -2.98 -13.89 -25.52
N GLU A 57 -4.02 -14.72 -25.38
CA GLU A 57 -5.40 -14.29 -25.13
C GLU A 57 -5.54 -13.44 -23.86
N HIS A 58 -4.74 -13.72 -22.83
CA HIS A 58 -4.77 -12.98 -21.58
C HIS A 58 -3.87 -11.75 -21.59
N LEU A 59 -2.85 -11.71 -22.46
CA LEU A 59 -1.98 -10.52 -22.63
C LEU A 59 -2.72 -9.37 -23.31
N ARG A 60 -3.63 -9.67 -24.26
CA ARG A 60 -4.42 -8.64 -24.96
C ARG A 60 -5.56 -8.04 -24.12
N ARG A 61 -5.69 -8.45 -22.86
CA ARG A 61 -6.81 -8.05 -22.01
C ARG A 61 -6.62 -6.64 -21.47
N ARG A 62 -7.73 -5.90 -21.42
CA ARG A 62 -7.77 -4.60 -20.74
C ARG A 62 -7.81 -4.76 -19.22
N VAL A 63 -6.96 -4.01 -18.54
CA VAL A 63 -6.86 -3.97 -17.09
C VAL A 63 -7.23 -2.59 -16.54
N VAL A 64 -7.78 -2.56 -15.33
CA VAL A 64 -8.12 -1.30 -14.65
C VAL A 64 -7.22 -1.14 -13.43
N ILE A 65 -6.41 -0.09 -13.44
CA ILE A 65 -5.57 0.29 -12.30
C ILE A 65 -6.40 1.23 -11.42
N TYR A 66 -6.61 0.85 -10.16
CA TYR A 66 -7.42 1.64 -9.24
C TYR A 66 -6.95 1.50 -7.78
N SER A 67 -7.25 2.52 -6.98
CA SER A 67 -7.18 2.41 -5.52
C SER A 67 -8.57 2.03 -5.01
N PRO A 68 -8.74 0.90 -4.28
CA PRO A 68 -10.01 0.57 -3.65
C PRO A 68 -10.51 1.70 -2.75
N ALA A 69 -11.80 2.00 -2.86
CA ALA A 69 -12.46 2.95 -1.98
C ALA A 69 -12.58 2.37 -0.56
N ARG A 70 -12.78 3.24 0.43
CA ARG A 70 -13.09 2.80 1.79
C ARG A 70 -14.39 2.01 1.79
N THR A 71 -14.42 0.87 2.46
CA THR A 71 -15.66 0.10 2.67
C THR A 71 -16.66 0.97 3.42
N ALA A 72 -17.83 1.25 2.83
CA ALA A 72 -18.80 2.19 3.39
C ALA A 72 -19.31 1.78 4.79
N THR A 73 -19.42 0.47 5.04
CA THR A 73 -19.84 -0.09 6.33
C THR A 73 -18.80 0.06 7.44
N GLN A 74 -17.53 0.35 7.10
CA GLN A 74 -16.43 0.47 8.05
C GLN A 74 -15.86 1.90 8.04
N GLN A 75 -15.41 2.37 9.21
CA GLN A 75 -14.76 3.69 9.32
C GLN A 75 -13.23 3.63 9.19
N GLY A 76 -12.64 2.43 9.27
CA GLY A 76 -11.19 2.23 9.18
C GLY A 76 -10.61 2.60 7.81
N SER A 77 -9.46 3.26 7.80
CA SER A 77 -8.76 3.67 6.55
C SER A 77 -7.54 2.81 6.20
N GLY A 78 -7.24 1.75 6.96
CA GLY A 78 -5.99 0.99 6.79
C GLY A 78 -5.84 0.26 5.45
N LYS A 79 -6.94 -0.04 4.77
CA LYS A 79 -6.94 -0.68 3.43
C LYS A 79 -6.93 0.34 2.27
N VAL A 80 -7.02 1.63 2.56
CA VAL A 80 -7.08 2.70 1.55
C VAL A 80 -5.66 3.13 1.18
N GLY A 81 -5.43 3.47 -0.10
CA GLY A 81 -4.13 3.97 -0.57
C GLY A 81 -3.25 2.91 -1.23
N ARG A 82 -3.62 1.63 -1.13
CA ARG A 82 -3.02 0.58 -1.96
C ARG A 82 -3.61 0.61 -3.36
N TRP A 83 -2.77 0.48 -4.36
CA TRP A 83 -3.16 0.36 -5.76
C TRP A 83 -3.32 -1.10 -6.14
N LYS A 84 -4.30 -1.39 -6.99
CA LYS A 84 -4.59 -2.73 -7.48
C LYS A 84 -4.84 -2.71 -8.98
N ILE A 85 -4.52 -3.83 -9.62
CA ILE A 85 -4.84 -4.09 -11.02
C ILE A 85 -6.02 -5.05 -11.05
N ASN A 86 -7.17 -4.58 -11.56
CA ASN A 86 -8.35 -5.40 -11.77
C ASN A 86 -8.39 -5.90 -13.21
N PHE A 87 -8.51 -7.21 -13.37
CA PHE A 87 -8.85 -7.83 -14.64
C PHE A 87 -10.37 -7.91 -14.74
N MET A 88 -10.96 -7.35 -15.80
CA MET A 88 -12.40 -7.46 -16.01
C MET A 88 -12.77 -8.90 -16.34
N SER A 89 -13.11 -9.70 -15.33
CA SER A 89 -13.63 -11.06 -15.47
C SER A 89 -15.16 -11.05 -15.38
N THR A 90 -15.83 -11.42 -16.47
CA THR A 90 -17.32 -11.38 -16.53
C THR A 90 -17.95 -12.76 -16.38
N HIS A 91 -17.25 -13.83 -16.79
CA HIS A 91 -17.90 -15.13 -16.91
C HIS A 91 -17.76 -15.98 -15.65
N LYS A 92 -18.86 -16.03 -14.89
CA LYS A 92 -19.07 -16.94 -13.76
C LYS A 92 -20.38 -17.67 -14.00
N TRP A 93 -20.42 -18.97 -13.72
CA TRP A 93 -21.61 -19.80 -13.88
C TRP A 93 -21.85 -20.65 -12.63
N GLU A 94 -23.06 -21.18 -12.50
CA GLU A 94 -23.42 -22.10 -11.43
C GLU A 94 -23.05 -23.53 -11.82
N ASN A 95 -22.40 -24.26 -10.90
CA ASN A 95 -22.12 -25.68 -11.08
C ASN A 95 -23.41 -26.50 -10.89
N PRO A 96 -23.89 -27.26 -11.90
CA PRO A 96 -25.17 -27.98 -11.83
C PRO A 96 -25.23 -29.07 -10.74
N LEU A 97 -24.09 -29.54 -10.24
CA LEU A 97 -24.06 -30.57 -9.19
C LEU A 97 -24.24 -29.99 -7.79
N MET A 98 -23.48 -28.95 -7.43
CA MET A 98 -23.39 -28.42 -6.05
C MET A 98 -23.92 -26.99 -5.90
N GLY A 99 -24.22 -26.28 -6.99
CA GLY A 99 -24.64 -24.87 -6.97
C GLY A 99 -23.52 -23.86 -6.70
N TRP A 100 -22.25 -24.29 -6.70
CA TRP A 100 -21.13 -23.38 -6.46
C TRP A 100 -20.83 -22.50 -7.67
N THR A 101 -20.31 -21.30 -7.43
CA THR A 101 -19.85 -20.41 -8.50
C THR A 101 -18.55 -20.91 -9.10
N SER A 102 -18.62 -21.38 -10.34
CA SER A 102 -17.47 -21.79 -11.14
C SER A 102 -17.05 -20.67 -12.10
N THR A 103 -15.77 -20.64 -12.46
CA THR A 103 -15.23 -19.71 -13.46
C THR A 103 -14.16 -20.43 -14.29
N GLY A 104 -14.01 -20.02 -15.54
CA GLY A 104 -12.97 -20.50 -16.46
C GLY A 104 -11.83 -19.50 -16.63
N ASP A 105 -11.90 -18.34 -15.95
CA ASP A 105 -10.92 -17.27 -16.07
C ASP A 105 -9.82 -17.42 -14.99
N PRO A 106 -8.55 -17.65 -15.36
CA PRO A 106 -7.48 -17.82 -14.39
C PRO A 106 -7.18 -16.52 -13.61
N TYR A 107 -7.49 -15.36 -14.17
CA TYR A 107 -7.23 -14.06 -13.54
C TYR A 107 -8.35 -13.58 -12.62
N ALA A 108 -9.46 -14.32 -12.50
CA ALA A 108 -10.62 -13.93 -11.71
C ALA A 108 -10.29 -13.59 -10.24
N ASN A 109 -9.28 -14.25 -9.65
CA ASN A 109 -8.87 -14.02 -8.26
C ASN A 109 -7.53 -13.28 -8.12
N VAL A 110 -6.68 -13.32 -9.15
CA VAL A 110 -5.30 -12.81 -9.10
C VAL A 110 -5.27 -11.29 -8.93
N GLY A 111 -6.17 -10.56 -9.60
CA GLY A 111 -6.23 -9.09 -9.52
C GLY A 111 -6.59 -8.57 -8.13
N ASP A 112 -7.53 -9.24 -7.44
CA ASP A 112 -8.00 -8.80 -6.13
C ASP A 112 -7.09 -9.25 -4.97
N ALA A 113 -6.51 -10.45 -5.07
CA ALA A 113 -5.74 -11.07 -3.98
C ALA A 113 -4.23 -10.87 -4.10
N GLY A 114 -3.67 -10.88 -5.31
CA GLY A 114 -2.23 -10.99 -5.53
C GLY A 114 -1.52 -9.71 -5.96
N MET A 115 -2.21 -8.77 -6.60
CA MET A 115 -1.57 -7.61 -7.25
C MET A 115 -1.83 -6.30 -6.51
N GLY A 116 -1.18 -6.13 -5.35
CA GLY A 116 -1.23 -4.91 -4.55
C GLY A 116 0.07 -4.10 -4.66
N PHE A 117 -0.02 -2.86 -5.13
CA PHE A 117 1.08 -1.92 -5.29
C PHE A 117 0.95 -0.74 -4.32
N ASP A 118 2.07 -0.07 -4.06
CA ASP A 118 2.12 1.11 -3.17
C ASP A 118 1.89 2.43 -3.92
N SER A 119 2.24 2.49 -5.21
CA SER A 119 2.10 3.69 -6.05
C SER A 119 1.41 3.39 -7.39
N GLU A 120 0.80 4.42 -7.98
CA GLU A 120 0.15 4.38 -9.29
C GLU A 120 1.17 4.09 -10.40
N GLU A 121 2.34 4.72 -10.32
CA GLU A 121 3.45 4.61 -11.27
C GLU A 121 4.01 3.19 -11.28
N THR A 122 4.12 2.58 -10.10
CA THR A 122 4.60 1.19 -9.98
C THR A 122 3.62 0.24 -10.69
N ALA A 123 2.32 0.43 -10.48
CA ALA A 123 1.29 -0.37 -11.14
C ALA A 123 1.26 -0.15 -12.67
N LYS A 124 1.44 1.08 -13.14
CA LYS A 124 1.56 1.40 -14.58
C LYS A 124 2.76 0.71 -15.21
N SER A 125 3.95 0.87 -14.60
CA SER A 125 5.18 0.26 -15.10
C SER A 125 5.09 -1.28 -15.13
N PHE A 126 4.32 -1.88 -14.23
CA PHE A 126 4.08 -3.32 -14.22
C PHE A 126 3.18 -3.73 -15.39
N ALA A 127 2.07 -3.02 -15.61
CA ALA A 127 1.19 -3.28 -16.75
C ALA A 127 1.91 -3.10 -18.10
N GLU A 128 2.75 -2.06 -18.24
CA GLU A 128 3.53 -1.78 -19.44
C GLU A 128 4.57 -2.86 -19.74
N ARG A 129 5.27 -3.35 -18.70
CA ARG A 129 6.22 -4.46 -18.82
C ARG A 129 5.55 -5.73 -19.33
N HIS A 130 4.35 -6.02 -18.86
CA HIS A 130 3.56 -7.18 -19.30
C HIS A 130 2.81 -6.94 -20.62
N GLY A 131 2.79 -5.71 -21.13
CA GLY A 131 2.11 -5.35 -22.39
C GLY A 131 0.59 -5.30 -22.29
N TRP A 132 0.03 -5.10 -21.08
CA TRP A 132 -1.41 -4.99 -20.89
C TRP A 132 -1.93 -3.59 -21.23
N GLU A 133 -3.04 -3.51 -21.94
CA GLU A 133 -3.76 -2.25 -22.14
C GLU A 133 -4.43 -1.85 -20.81
N TYR A 134 -4.11 -0.68 -20.27
CA TYR A 134 -4.58 -0.27 -18.95
C TYR A 134 -5.40 1.02 -18.95
N VAL A 135 -6.37 1.10 -18.05
CA VAL A 135 -7.14 2.32 -17.75
C VAL A 135 -6.97 2.67 -16.29
N VAL A 136 -6.60 3.92 -15.99
CA VAL A 136 -6.36 4.36 -14.61
C VAL A 136 -7.55 5.11 -14.04
N LYS A 137 -8.06 4.60 -12.91
CA LYS A 137 -9.09 5.26 -12.09
C LYS A 137 -8.42 5.98 -10.92
N LYS A 138 -8.44 7.32 -10.96
CA LYS A 138 -7.86 8.15 -9.91
C LYS A 138 -8.51 7.89 -8.55
N ARG A 139 -7.72 7.96 -7.48
CA ARG A 139 -8.20 7.80 -6.11
C ARG A 139 -9.06 9.00 -5.69
N HIS A 140 -10.31 8.75 -5.32
CA HIS A 140 -11.17 9.77 -4.70
C HIS A 140 -10.92 9.82 -3.19
N ALA A 141 -10.16 10.83 -2.74
CA ALA A 141 -9.95 11.08 -1.32
C ALA A 141 -11.08 11.96 -0.76
N PRO A 142 -11.64 11.64 0.42
CA PRO A 142 -12.62 12.50 1.07
C PRO A 142 -11.96 13.80 1.52
N LEU A 143 -12.64 14.93 1.26
CA LEU A 143 -12.18 16.22 1.74
C LEU A 143 -12.38 16.33 3.25
N LEU A 144 -11.32 16.69 3.98
CA LEU A 144 -11.37 16.95 5.41
C LEU A 144 -12.07 18.29 5.64
N LYS A 145 -13.34 18.24 6.05
CA LYS A 145 -14.11 19.42 6.43
C LYS A 145 -13.83 19.77 7.88
N VAL A 146 -13.55 21.05 8.16
CA VAL A 146 -13.52 21.57 9.53
C VAL A 146 -14.91 21.42 10.12
N LYS A 147 -15.00 20.77 11.28
CA LYS A 147 -16.25 20.58 12.02
C LYS A 147 -16.01 21.04 13.44
N ALA A 148 -16.66 22.12 13.88
CA ALA A 148 -16.63 22.54 15.27
C ALA A 148 -17.91 22.08 15.96
N TYR A 149 -17.81 21.52 17.16
CA TYR A 149 -18.99 21.11 17.94
C TYR A 149 -19.88 22.32 18.31
N ALA A 150 -19.29 23.51 18.44
CA ALA A 150 -20.00 24.76 18.69
C ALA A 150 -21.01 25.12 17.58
N ASP A 151 -20.76 24.68 16.34
CA ASP A 151 -21.65 24.92 15.21
C ASP A 151 -23.04 24.28 15.42
N ASN A 152 -23.13 23.25 16.26
CA ASN A 152 -24.40 22.60 16.60
C ASN A 152 -25.35 23.54 17.35
N PHE A 153 -24.82 24.52 18.10
CA PHE A 153 -25.59 25.46 18.93
C PHE A 153 -25.61 26.89 18.39
N LYS A 154 -25.13 27.11 17.16
CA LYS A 154 -25.14 28.45 16.55
C LYS A 154 -26.58 28.94 16.39
N TRP A 155 -26.84 30.17 16.81
CA TRP A 155 -28.13 30.83 16.62
C TRP A 155 -28.53 30.81 15.13
N LYS A 156 -29.66 30.17 14.81
CA LYS A 156 -30.14 29.95 13.43
C LYS A 156 -30.96 31.12 12.87
N GLY A 157 -31.12 32.20 13.64
CA GLY A 157 -32.01 33.31 13.29
C GLY A 157 -33.47 33.01 13.62
N ILE A 158 -34.31 34.02 13.37
CA ILE A 158 -35.77 33.92 13.54
C ILE A 158 -36.32 33.07 12.39
N PRO A 159 -37.23 32.11 12.65
CA PRO A 159 -37.84 31.32 11.58
C PRO A 159 -38.54 32.26 10.59
N LYS A 160 -38.20 32.16 9.30
CA LYS A 160 -38.93 32.89 8.27
C LYS A 160 -40.31 32.26 8.12
N THR A 161 -41.36 33.01 8.42
CA THR A 161 -42.74 32.66 8.08
C THR A 161 -42.79 32.45 6.57
N GLN A 162 -43.14 31.23 6.14
CA GLN A 162 -43.38 30.95 4.74
C GLN A 162 -44.73 31.60 4.40
N GLU A 163 -44.72 32.60 3.53
CA GLU A 163 -45.94 33.09 2.88
C GLU A 163 -46.20 32.15 1.70
N ASP A 164 -47.35 31.44 1.77
CA ASP A 164 -47.86 30.52 0.75
C ASP A 164 -48.31 31.25 -0.53
#